data_AF-R6FLD0-F1
#
_entry.id   AF-R6FLD0-F1
#
_cell.length_a   1.000
_cell.length_b   1.000
_cell.length_c   1.000
_cell.angle_alpha   90.00
_cell.angle_beta   90.00
_cell.angle_gamma   90.00
#
_symmetry.space_group_name_H-M   'P 1'
#
loop_
_entity.id
_entity.type
_entity.pdbx_description
1 polymer ?
#
loop_
_entity_poly.entity_id
_entity_poly.type
_entity_poly.pdbx_seq_one_letter_code
_entity_poly.pdbx_strand_id
1 'polypeptide(L)'
;METKDGFIIRPIKETDNAQMARLIRCVIDEFGVSRTGTVYDDPVTDCISQSVENVNAEYWVIDYGGEIQGGCGFYPTKGLPGKCAEIVKYYLSPAVRG
;
A
#
# COMPACT_ATOMS: atom_id res chain seq x y z
N MET A 1 -1.49 8.61 -13.34
CA MET A 1 -0.66 9.79 -13.60
C MET A 1 0.76 9.31 -13.91
N GLU A 2 1.23 9.55 -15.12
CA GLU A 2 2.62 9.25 -15.49
C GLU A 2 3.54 10.37 -14.95
N THR A 3 4.71 9.97 -14.44
CA THR A 3 5.72 10.89 -13.89
C THR A 3 6.93 10.98 -14.82
N LYS A 4 7.87 11.90 -14.52
CA LYS A 4 8.97 12.26 -15.42
C LYS A 4 9.91 11.12 -15.82
N ASP A 5 9.90 9.99 -15.10
CA ASP A 5 10.89 8.92 -15.26
C ASP A 5 10.25 7.54 -15.52
N GLY A 6 9.06 7.49 -16.11
CA GLY A 6 8.38 6.23 -16.45
C GLY A 6 7.69 5.55 -15.27
N PHE A 7 7.68 6.16 -14.08
CA PHE A 7 6.80 5.71 -13.00
C PHE A 7 5.37 6.13 -13.26
N ILE A 8 4.44 5.22 -13.01
CA ILE A 8 3.00 5.40 -13.16
C ILE A 8 2.35 5.29 -11.79
N ILE A 9 1.72 6.37 -11.33
CA ILE A 9 0.88 6.35 -10.13
C ILE A 9 -0.55 6.03 -10.55
N ARG A 10 -1.10 4.93 -10.04
CA ARG A 10 -2.43 4.43 -10.41
C ARG A 10 -3.14 3.74 -9.23
N PRO A 11 -4.47 3.60 -9.27
CA PRO A 11 -5.18 2.75 -8.31
C PRO A 11 -4.65 1.32 -8.34
N ILE A 12 -4.67 0.67 -7.17
CA ILE A 12 -4.29 -0.74 -7.03
C ILE A 12 -5.26 -1.64 -7.80
N LYS A 13 -4.72 -2.73 -8.36
CA LYS A 13 -5.46 -3.82 -8.97
C LYS A 13 -5.21 -5.10 -8.18
N GLU A 14 -6.12 -6.06 -8.30
CA GLU A 14 -5.96 -7.39 -7.69
C GLU A 14 -4.62 -8.05 -8.05
N THR A 15 -4.15 -7.86 -9.28
CA THR A 15 -2.86 -8.37 -9.77
C THR A 15 -1.65 -7.80 -9.03
N ASP A 16 -1.80 -6.66 -8.35
CA ASP A 16 -0.71 -6.00 -7.62
C ASP A 16 -0.60 -6.49 -6.17
N ASN A 17 -1.66 -7.10 -5.62
CA ASN A 17 -1.73 -7.48 -4.20
C ASN A 17 -0.52 -8.30 -3.77
N ALA A 18 -0.15 -9.31 -4.55
CA ALA A 18 0.98 -10.17 -4.21
C ALA A 18 2.33 -9.41 -4.22
N GLN A 19 2.53 -8.47 -5.14
CA GLN A 19 3.74 -7.64 -5.17
C GLN A 19 3.77 -6.67 -4.00
N MET A 20 2.63 -6.01 -3.72
CA MET A 20 2.50 -5.03 -2.66
C MET A 20 2.69 -5.65 -1.27
N ALA A 21 2.08 -6.83 -1.02
CA ALA A 21 2.22 -7.58 0.22
C ALA A 21 3.68 -7.99 0.47
N ARG A 22 4.38 -8.45 -0.57
CA ARG A 22 5.82 -8.75 -0.49
C ARG A 22 6.63 -7.52 -0.14
N LEU A 23 6.40 -6.38 -0.82
CA LEU A 23 7.10 -5.14 -0.54
C LEU A 23 6.92 -4.72 0.92
N ILE A 24 5.67 -4.69 1.42
CA ILE A 24 5.38 -4.32 2.81
C ILE A 24 6.18 -5.18 3.79
N ARG A 25 6.18 -6.51 3.60
CA ARG A 25 6.92 -7.45 4.44
C ARG A 25 8.43 -7.24 4.35
N CYS A 26 8.97 -6.99 3.15
CA CYS A 26 10.37 -6.64 2.98
C CYS A 26 10.75 -5.37 3.75
N VAL A 27 9.90 -4.33 3.74
CA VAL A 27 10.15 -3.11 4.53
C VAL A 27 10.10 -3.40 6.03
N ILE A 28 9.11 -4.15 6.51
CA ILE A 28 9.03 -4.53 7.93
C ILE A 28 10.27 -5.32 8.38
N ASP A 29 10.72 -6.27 7.55
CA ASP A 29 11.93 -7.05 7.80
C ASP A 29 13.20 -6.18 7.81
N GLU A 30 13.32 -5.24 6.87
CA GLU A 30 14.43 -4.28 6.76
C GLU A 30 14.60 -3.46 8.05
N PHE A 31 13.50 -3.00 8.64
CA PHE A 31 13.51 -2.17 9.85
C PHE A 31 13.42 -2.98 11.16
N GLY A 32 13.34 -4.31 11.10
CA GLY A 32 13.30 -5.18 12.28
C GLY A 32 12.05 -4.97 13.16
N VAL A 33 10.95 -4.54 12.58
CA VAL A 33 9.67 -4.31 13.29
C VAL A 33 9.00 -5.65 13.61
N SER A 34 8.15 -5.70 14.64
CA SER A 34 7.39 -6.91 14.99
C SER A 34 6.63 -7.46 13.79
N ARG A 35 6.65 -8.79 13.63
CA ARG A 35 5.87 -9.50 12.60
C ARG A 35 4.47 -9.89 13.06
N THR A 36 4.26 -9.99 14.37
CA THR A 36 3.00 -10.50 14.95
C THR A 36 2.13 -9.36 15.43
N GLY A 37 0.85 -9.40 15.06
CA GLY A 37 -0.14 -8.37 15.38
C GLY A 37 0.12 -7.06 14.64
N THR A 38 0.69 -7.13 13.44
CA THR A 38 1.05 -5.96 12.63
C THR A 38 0.51 -6.12 11.21
N VAL A 39 0.78 -5.14 10.34
CA VAL A 39 0.48 -5.26 8.91
C VAL A 39 1.15 -6.48 8.25
N TYR A 40 2.19 -7.05 8.87
CA TYR A 40 2.94 -8.17 8.33
C TYR A 40 2.10 -9.46 8.26
N ASP A 41 1.37 -9.78 9.33
CA ASP A 41 0.54 -10.97 9.49
C ASP A 41 -0.97 -10.72 9.30
N ASP A 42 -1.37 -9.48 9.07
CA ASP A 42 -2.75 -9.12 8.71
C ASP A 42 -3.13 -9.69 7.33
N PRO A 43 -4.15 -10.58 7.23
CA PRO A 43 -4.63 -11.11 5.95
C PRO A 43 -5.10 -10.04 4.96
N VAL A 44 -5.51 -8.85 5.45
CA VAL A 44 -5.89 -7.72 4.59
C VAL A 44 -4.71 -7.27 3.72
N THR A 45 -3.47 -7.48 4.17
CA THR A 45 -2.25 -7.15 3.41
C THR A 45 -2.13 -7.96 2.13
N ASP A 46 -2.68 -9.17 2.07
CA ASP A 46 -2.70 -9.99 0.85
C ASP A 46 -3.87 -9.65 -0.08
N CYS A 47 -4.82 -8.83 0.36
CA CYS A 47 -6.06 -8.49 -0.35
C CYS A 47 -6.35 -6.97 -0.30
N ILE A 48 -5.31 -6.14 -0.51
CA ILE A 48 -5.43 -4.68 -0.34
C ILE A 48 -6.45 -4.09 -1.32
N SER A 49 -6.48 -4.52 -2.58
CA SER A 49 -7.45 -4.01 -3.55
C SER A 49 -8.89 -4.23 -3.10
N GLN A 50 -9.20 -5.41 -2.56
CA GLN A 50 -10.53 -5.76 -2.05
C GLN A 50 -10.86 -4.98 -0.77
N SER A 51 -9.86 -4.61 0.03
CA SER A 51 -10.08 -3.89 1.30
C SER A 51 -10.69 -2.50 1.12
N VAL A 52 -10.50 -1.89 -0.06
CA VAL A 52 -11.00 -0.55 -0.40
C VAL A 52 -12.20 -0.58 -1.36
N GLU A 53 -12.67 -1.75 -1.79
CA GLU A 53 -13.84 -1.88 -2.65
C GLU A 53 -15.13 -1.51 -1.90
N ASN A 54 -15.98 -0.70 -2.53
CA ASN A 54 -17.27 -0.24 -1.97
C ASN A 54 -17.15 0.50 -0.63
N VAL A 55 -15.96 1.01 -0.31
CA VAL A 55 -15.67 1.86 0.86
C VAL A 55 -15.30 3.25 0.35
N ASN A 56 -15.53 4.29 1.16
CA ASN A 56 -14.98 5.62 0.89
C ASN A 56 -13.48 5.68 1.19
N ALA A 57 -12.72 4.86 0.47
CA ALA A 57 -11.30 4.61 0.62
C ALA A 57 -10.68 4.40 -0.77
N GLU A 58 -9.39 4.68 -0.91
CA GLU A 58 -8.63 4.31 -2.10
C GLU A 58 -7.22 3.88 -1.70
N TYR A 59 -6.61 3.06 -2.54
CA TYR A 59 -5.21 2.69 -2.42
C TYR A 59 -4.53 2.81 -3.79
N TRP A 60 -3.37 3.47 -3.79
CA TRP A 60 -2.61 3.81 -4.98
C TRP A 60 -1.24 3.15 -4.92
N VAL A 61 -0.74 2.78 -6.08
CA VAL A 61 0.57 2.14 -6.27
C VAL A 61 1.43 2.93 -7.23
N ILE A 62 2.74 2.80 -7.05
CA ILE A 62 3.76 3.26 -8.00
C ILE A 62 4.18 2.05 -8.82
N ASP A 63 3.89 2.07 -10.12
CA ASP A 63 4.25 1.04 -11.09
C ASP A 63 5.41 1.53 -11.96
N TYR A 64 6.48 0.76 -12.06
CA TYR A 64 7.60 1.01 -12.95
C TYR A 64 7.89 -0.23 -13.77
N GLY A 65 7.49 -0.21 -15.05
CA GLY A 65 7.71 -1.35 -15.95
C GLY A 65 7.00 -2.64 -15.54
N GLY A 66 5.90 -2.59 -14.79
CA GLY A 66 5.17 -3.75 -14.27
C GLY A 66 5.59 -4.17 -12.85
N GLU A 67 6.62 -3.54 -12.29
CA GLU A 67 7.06 -3.75 -10.91
C GLU A 67 6.49 -2.69 -9.98
N ILE A 68 5.89 -3.13 -8.88
CA ILE A 68 5.35 -2.24 -7.86
C ILE A 68 6.47 -1.75 -6.95
N GLN A 69 6.70 -0.44 -6.95
CA GLN A 69 7.75 0.25 -6.19
C GLN A 69 7.25 0.86 -4.89
N GLY A 70 5.95 0.78 -4.61
CA GLY A 70 5.37 1.30 -3.39
C GLY A 70 3.87 1.53 -3.50
N GLY A 71 3.27 1.94 -2.39
CA GLY A 71 1.87 2.32 -2.35
C GLY A 71 1.49 3.06 -1.07
N CYS A 72 0.30 3.64 -1.12
CA CYS A 72 -0.32 4.36 -0.03
C CYS A 72 -1.83 4.42 -0.27
N GLY A 73 -2.62 4.45 0.79
CA GLY A 73 -4.04 4.74 0.67
C GLY A 73 -4.54 5.66 1.75
N PHE A 74 -5.83 5.94 1.67
CA PHE A 74 -6.59 6.53 2.77
C PHE A 74 -7.76 5.62 3.14
N TYR A 75 -8.08 5.55 4.43
CA TYR A 75 -9.15 4.69 4.93
C TYR A 75 -10.00 5.42 6.00
N PRO A 76 -11.34 5.30 5.98
CA PRO A 76 -12.21 5.87 6.98
C PRO A 76 -12.22 5.00 8.26
N THR A 77 -11.06 4.89 8.92
CA THR A 77 -10.86 4.02 10.08
C THR A 77 -11.89 4.29 11.18
N LYS A 78 -12.43 3.22 11.75
CA LYS A 78 -13.44 3.28 12.81
C LYS A 78 -12.89 4.09 13.99
N GLY A 79 -13.65 5.09 14.44
CA GLY A 79 -13.29 5.96 15.56
C GLY A 79 -12.72 7.32 15.13
N LEU A 80 -12.47 7.53 13.84
CA LEU A 80 -12.14 8.85 13.32
C LEU A 80 -13.37 9.79 13.34
N PRO A 81 -13.15 11.11 13.49
CA PRO A 81 -14.20 12.10 13.29
C PRO A 81 -14.80 12.03 11.87
N GLY A 82 -16.03 12.52 11.72
CA GLY A 82 -16.67 12.61 10.41
C GLY A 82 -15.81 13.44 9.43
N LYS A 83 -15.72 12.97 8.18
CA LYS A 83 -14.89 13.55 7.11
C LYS A 83 -13.36 13.49 7.35
N CYS A 84 -12.91 12.65 8.28
CA CYS A 84 -11.50 12.30 8.41
C CYS A 84 -11.21 10.94 7.78
N ALA A 85 -9.97 10.75 7.34
CA ALA A 85 -9.44 9.47 6.91
C ALA A 85 -8.01 9.31 7.47
N GLU A 86 -7.61 8.07 7.71
CA GLU A 86 -6.25 7.70 8.07
C GLU A 86 -5.45 7.47 6.80
N ILE A 87 -4.20 7.94 6.77
CA ILE A 87 -3.23 7.51 5.75
C ILE A 87 -2.75 6.12 6.14
N VAL A 88 -3.06 5.13 5.32
CA VAL A 88 -2.82 3.72 5.62
C VAL A 88 -1.79 3.11 4.69
N LYS A 89 -1.03 2.15 5.24
CA LYS A 89 -0.12 1.26 4.51
C LYS A 89 0.80 2.03 3.55
N TYR A 90 1.41 3.11 4.03
CA TYR A 90 2.37 3.89 3.25
C TYR A 90 3.74 3.20 3.26
N TYR A 91 4.09 2.53 2.16
CA TYR A 91 5.33 1.77 2.03
C TYR A 91 5.97 2.00 0.65
N LEU A 92 7.28 2.20 0.63
CA LEU A 92 8.07 2.44 -0.58
C LEU A 92 9.24 1.44 -0.63
N SER A 93 9.57 0.96 -1.83
CA SER A 93 10.81 0.22 -2.07
C SER A 93 12.02 1.13 -1.84
N PRO A 94 13.20 0.60 -1.47
CA PRO A 94 14.40 1.40 -1.32
C PRO A 94 14.77 2.22 -2.57
N ALA A 95 14.43 1.71 -3.76
CA ALA A 95 14.79 2.32 -5.04
C ALA A 95 14.10 3.68 -5.31
N VAL A 96 12.99 3.97 -4.60
CA VAL A 96 12.21 5.20 -4.78
C VAL A 96 12.20 6.08 -3.52
N ARG A 97 13.08 5.78 -2.56
CA ARG A 97 13.33 6.63 -1.36
C ARG A 97 14.46 7.63 -1.70
N GLY A 98 14.49 8.76 -0.99
CA GLY A 98 15.46 9.86 -1.17
C GLY A 98 16.53 9.89 -0.09
#